data_AF-A0A952GDY7-F1
#
_entry.id   AF-A0A952GDY7-F1
#
_cell.length_a   1.000
_cell.length_b   1.000
_cell.length_c   1.000
_cell.angle_alpha   90.00
_cell.angle_beta   90.00
_cell.angle_gamma   90.00
#
_symmetry.space_group_name_H-M   'P 1'
#
loop_
_entity.id
_entity.type
_entity.pdbx_description
1 polymer ?
#
loop_
_entity_poly.entity_id
_entity_poly.type
_entity_poly.pdbx_seq_one_letter_code
_entity_poly.pdbx_strand_id
1 'polypeptide(L)'
;MNLIRISCFASLGMLVSVASSGARAQEAASPLTLAAVVDDAAKNYPAIHISQEELNASVARIHLARTAYLPRLDATAQFNRGTRNNVFGSLLPQSIIPPMSGPVIGTNNGGSVWGSAAGVLINWQPFDFGTRSANVHAAEAARDRAAAANLRTQLEVETASADAYLSVLASMQAMKAAQTAVDNWETLRQSIHALAAAELRPGADESRVNAEKAAAANQLALARQAVEISAATLHKFQSAPGRVTPQAKLLSSVPTATGAENPLAASENPLMAERKAATVENAAQLHAIERSWAPQFNLEGAAYGRGTGAETDGRRLTGTNGLAPNIGNYVAGINITFPVLDFASMHAKAAAQSATLRAARANEDLTARNLQEQFAQAQAELRASETIAQNTPTQLEAAQTALNQATARYKAGLVPVDDVAQAQRLQVQAEIDNAIARLNVWRAFLKLQYLRGDLQPFLKEANR
;
A
#
# COMPACT_ATOMS: atom_id res chain seq x y z
N MET A 1 20.22 48.78 -11.81
CA MET A 1 19.26 48.98 -12.92
C MET A 1 18.47 47.69 -13.08
N ASN A 2 17.48 47.49 -12.21
CA ASN A 2 16.04 47.66 -12.49
C ASN A 2 15.52 46.55 -13.43
N LEU A 3 14.61 45.64 -13.05
CA LEU A 3 13.64 45.65 -11.95
C LEU A 3 13.23 44.21 -11.57
N ILE A 4 13.24 43.97 -10.26
CA ILE A 4 12.48 42.95 -9.54
C ILE A 4 11.01 43.41 -9.53
N ARG A 5 10.06 42.57 -9.94
CA ARG A 5 8.63 42.82 -9.70
C ARG A 5 8.21 42.16 -8.39
N ILE A 6 8.30 42.94 -7.31
CA ILE A 6 7.47 42.80 -6.12
C ILE A 6 6.16 43.54 -6.42
N SER A 7 5.02 42.90 -6.21
CA SER A 7 3.72 43.56 -6.23
C SER A 7 2.90 43.07 -5.04
N CYS A 8 3.09 43.77 -3.93
CA CYS A 8 2.12 43.87 -2.86
C CYS A 8 1.17 45.01 -3.22
N PHE A 9 -0.14 44.76 -3.31
CA PHE A 9 -1.15 45.77 -3.03
C PHE A 9 -2.36 45.10 -2.42
N ALA A 10 -2.65 45.50 -1.18
CA ALA A 10 -3.88 45.26 -0.49
C ALA A 10 -4.99 46.13 -1.10
N SER A 11 -6.15 45.55 -1.37
CA SER A 11 -7.40 46.29 -1.45
C SER A 11 -8.55 45.39 -1.02
N LEU A 12 -9.14 45.81 0.09
CA LEU A 12 -10.31 45.34 0.79
C LEU A 12 -11.52 45.28 -0.16
N GLY A 13 -12.05 44.07 -0.40
CA GLY A 13 -13.25 43.83 -1.18
C GLY A 13 -14.15 42.86 -0.43
N MET A 14 -15.05 43.41 0.39
CA MET A 14 -16.07 42.70 1.13
C MET A 14 -17.11 42.14 0.15
N LEU A 15 -16.94 40.88 -0.25
CA LEU A 15 -17.92 40.11 -1.01
C LEU A 15 -18.70 39.25 -0.01
N VAL A 16 -19.94 39.66 0.23
CA VAL A 16 -20.98 38.90 0.92
C VAL A 16 -21.26 37.64 0.10
N SER A 17 -20.63 36.52 0.47
CA SER A 17 -21.00 35.20 0.00
C SER A 17 -22.19 34.72 0.81
N VAL A 18 -23.34 34.70 0.14
CA VAL A 18 -24.59 34.08 0.60
C VAL A 18 -24.30 32.66 1.07
N ALA A 19 -24.48 32.40 2.36
CA ALA A 19 -24.51 31.07 2.91
C ALA A 19 -25.74 30.34 2.34
N SER A 20 -25.56 29.68 1.20
CA SER A 20 -26.46 28.63 0.76
C SER A 20 -26.31 27.48 1.74
N SER A 21 -27.17 27.46 2.75
CA SER A 21 -27.52 26.30 3.56
C SER A 21 -28.11 25.24 2.63
N GLY A 22 -27.22 24.54 1.92
CA GLY A 22 -27.52 23.26 1.33
C GLY A 22 -27.84 22.33 2.48
N ALA A 23 -29.13 22.17 2.77
CA ALA A 23 -29.62 20.96 3.39
C ALA A 23 -29.04 19.81 2.59
N ARG A 24 -28.01 19.14 3.12
CA ARG A 24 -27.69 17.78 2.70
C ARG A 24 -28.93 17.00 3.07
N ALA A 25 -29.82 16.84 2.09
CA ALA A 25 -30.73 15.73 2.07
C ALA A 25 -29.90 14.51 2.48
N GLN A 26 -30.30 13.87 3.57
CA GLN A 26 -29.81 12.56 3.93
C GLN A 26 -30.15 11.69 2.71
N GLU A 27 -29.21 11.58 1.76
CA GLU A 27 -29.28 10.63 0.67
C GLU A 27 -29.53 9.31 1.38
N ALA A 28 -30.72 8.76 1.15
CA ALA A 28 -31.10 7.48 1.71
C ALA A 28 -29.97 6.52 1.35
N ALA A 29 -29.20 6.10 2.35
CA ALA A 29 -27.97 5.36 2.13
C ALA A 29 -28.26 4.21 1.18
N SER A 30 -27.73 4.30 -0.05
CA SER A 30 -27.92 3.26 -1.05
C SER A 30 -27.55 1.93 -0.43
N PRO A 31 -28.38 0.88 -0.60
CA PRO A 31 -28.13 -0.41 0.02
C PRO A 31 -26.74 -0.90 -0.35
N LEU A 32 -25.87 -1.01 0.65
CA LEU A 32 -24.45 -1.30 0.40
C LEU A 32 -24.30 -2.78 0.02
N THR A 33 -23.96 -3.03 -1.24
CA THR A 33 -23.68 -4.37 -1.78
C THR A 33 -22.19 -4.70 -1.72
N LEU A 34 -21.85 -5.98 -1.82
CA LEU A 34 -20.48 -6.48 -1.88
C LEU A 34 -19.69 -5.77 -2.98
N ALA A 35 -20.25 -5.69 -4.19
CA ALA A 35 -19.56 -5.05 -5.31
C ALA A 35 -19.39 -3.54 -5.11
N ALA A 36 -20.35 -2.86 -4.47
CA ALA A 36 -20.22 -1.46 -4.12
C ALA A 36 -19.09 -1.23 -3.10
N VAL A 37 -18.96 -2.10 -2.09
CA VAL A 37 -17.84 -2.05 -1.13
C VAL A 37 -16.50 -2.25 -1.82
N VAL A 38 -16.40 -3.25 -2.69
CA VAL A 38 -15.14 -3.55 -3.41
C VAL A 38 -14.75 -2.41 -4.33
N ASP A 39 -15.71 -1.83 -5.07
CA ASP A 39 -15.48 -0.68 -5.95
C ASP A 39 -15.10 0.59 -5.18
N ASP A 40 -15.74 0.86 -4.04
CA ASP A 40 -15.40 1.99 -3.17
C ASP A 40 -13.99 1.83 -2.58
N ALA A 41 -13.64 0.62 -2.12
CA ALA A 41 -12.30 0.30 -1.62
C ALA A 41 -11.24 0.46 -2.73
N ALA A 42 -11.51 -0.06 -3.93
CA ALA A 42 -10.60 0.03 -5.07
C ALA A 42 -10.31 1.49 -5.48
N LYS A 43 -11.30 2.39 -5.32
CA LYS A 43 -11.18 3.79 -5.70
C LYS A 43 -10.59 4.69 -4.61
N ASN A 44 -10.94 4.42 -3.35
CA ASN A 44 -10.75 5.38 -2.27
C ASN A 44 -9.85 4.87 -1.12
N TYR A 45 -9.46 3.59 -1.10
CA TYR A 45 -8.69 3.06 0.02
C TYR A 45 -7.24 3.59 0.02
N PRO A 46 -6.75 4.18 1.14
CA PRO A 46 -5.45 4.85 1.17
C PRO A 46 -4.24 3.99 0.77
N ALA A 47 -4.25 2.68 1.01
CA ALA A 47 -3.12 1.82 0.64
C ALA A 47 -2.90 1.76 -0.88
N ILE A 48 -3.97 1.84 -1.68
CA ILE A 48 -3.87 1.88 -3.14
C ILE A 48 -3.26 3.22 -3.57
N HIS A 49 -3.69 4.34 -2.96
CA HIS A 49 -3.10 5.65 -3.21
C HIS A 49 -1.61 5.71 -2.83
N ILE A 50 -1.22 5.12 -1.69
CA ILE A 50 0.19 5.02 -1.29
C ILE A 50 0.99 4.29 -2.37
N SER A 51 0.52 3.12 -2.81
CA SER A 51 1.23 2.33 -3.84
C SER A 51 1.27 3.05 -5.20
N GLN A 52 0.20 3.77 -5.55
CA GLN A 52 0.14 4.59 -6.75
C GLN A 52 1.15 5.76 -6.69
N GLU A 53 1.30 6.42 -5.55
CA GLU A 53 2.30 7.48 -5.39
C GLU A 53 3.74 6.95 -5.36
N GLU A 54 3.97 5.74 -4.84
CA GLU A 54 5.27 5.06 -4.95
C GLU A 54 5.63 4.71 -6.40
N LEU A 55 4.63 4.33 -7.21
CA LEU A 55 4.78 4.18 -8.65
C LEU A 55 5.09 5.52 -9.33
N ASN A 56 4.35 6.60 -9.01
CA ASN A 56 4.61 7.93 -9.55
C ASN A 56 6.02 8.42 -9.19
N ALA A 57 6.47 8.19 -7.96
CA ALA A 57 7.83 8.48 -7.52
C ALA A 57 8.87 7.68 -8.31
N SER A 58 8.58 6.41 -8.64
CA SER A 58 9.47 5.60 -9.48
C SER A 58 9.54 6.12 -10.93
N VAL A 59 8.44 6.63 -11.49
CA VAL A 59 8.45 7.32 -12.79
C VAL A 59 9.31 8.59 -12.72
N ALA A 60 9.17 9.40 -11.67
CA ALA A 60 10.01 10.59 -11.46
C ALA A 60 11.51 10.24 -11.34
N ARG A 61 11.85 9.09 -10.74
CA ARG A 61 13.24 8.60 -10.68
C ARG A 61 13.82 8.24 -12.06
N ILE A 62 13.01 7.79 -13.02
CA ILE A 62 13.45 7.61 -14.42
C ILE A 62 13.84 8.97 -15.02
N HIS A 63 13.01 10.00 -14.81
CA HIS A 63 13.32 11.35 -15.27
C HIS A 63 14.60 11.88 -14.62
N LEU A 64 14.77 11.67 -13.31
CA LEU A 64 16.00 12.01 -12.59
C LEU A 64 17.22 11.29 -13.19
N ALA A 65 17.14 9.99 -13.46
CA ALA A 65 18.22 9.24 -14.11
C ALA A 65 18.55 9.80 -15.50
N ARG A 66 17.54 10.26 -16.25
CA ARG A 66 17.72 10.90 -17.57
C ARG A 66 18.34 12.30 -17.48
N THR A 67 18.25 13.00 -16.36
CA THR A 67 18.94 14.30 -16.20
C THR A 67 20.46 14.17 -16.28
N ALA A 68 21.03 13.00 -16.02
CA ALA A 68 22.46 12.73 -16.19
C ALA A 68 22.95 12.85 -17.65
N TYR A 69 22.04 12.94 -18.63
CA TYR A 69 22.37 13.21 -20.03
C TYR A 69 22.46 14.70 -20.36
N LEU A 70 21.92 15.56 -19.50
CA LEU A 70 21.87 17.00 -19.74
C LEU A 70 23.21 17.66 -19.36
N PRO A 71 23.63 18.71 -20.09
CA PRO A 71 24.73 19.53 -19.66
C PRO A 71 24.38 20.24 -18.34
N ARG A 72 25.34 20.31 -17.43
CA ARG A 72 25.20 21.02 -16.16
C ARG A 72 25.90 22.37 -16.27
N LEU A 73 25.19 23.44 -15.91
CA LEU A 73 25.72 24.80 -15.82
C LEU A 73 25.76 25.19 -14.34
N ASP A 74 26.95 25.37 -13.80
CA ASP A 74 27.16 25.87 -12.45
C ASP A 74 27.73 27.29 -12.51
N ALA A 75 27.22 28.19 -11.66
CA ALA A 75 27.71 29.56 -11.53
C ALA A 75 28.28 29.78 -10.13
N THR A 76 29.39 30.51 -10.05
CA THR A 76 30.00 30.87 -8.77
C THR A 76 30.42 32.34 -8.75
N ALA A 77 30.28 32.96 -7.59
CA ALA A 77 30.80 34.29 -7.30
C ALA A 77 31.47 34.25 -5.93
N GLN A 78 32.70 34.73 -5.88
CA GLN A 78 33.53 34.72 -4.68
C GLN A 78 34.19 36.08 -4.47
N PHE A 79 34.24 36.48 -3.20
CA PHE A 79 34.86 37.71 -2.75
C PHE A 79 35.69 37.38 -1.52
N ASN A 80 37.01 37.50 -1.65
CA ASN A 80 37.95 37.06 -0.63
C ASN A 80 38.92 38.19 -0.29
N ARG A 81 39.41 38.19 0.94
CA ARG A 81 40.49 39.08 1.40
C ARG A 81 41.56 38.23 2.04
N GLY A 82 42.79 38.28 1.53
CA GLY A 82 43.86 37.39 2.00
C GLY A 82 45.25 37.89 1.65
N THR A 83 46.26 37.27 2.25
CA THR A 83 47.69 37.48 1.95
C THR A 83 48.10 36.76 0.66
N ARG A 84 49.27 37.09 0.11
CA ARG A 84 49.65 36.76 -1.29
C ARG A 84 51.05 36.16 -1.37
N ASN A 85 51.14 34.84 -1.15
CA ASN A 85 52.39 34.07 -1.25
C ASN A 85 52.22 32.95 -2.32
N ASN A 86 52.38 33.34 -3.61
CA ASN A 86 52.21 32.56 -4.87
C ASN A 86 50.77 32.06 -5.18
N VAL A 87 50.14 32.17 -6.36
CA VAL A 87 50.18 33.14 -7.47
C VAL A 87 48.80 33.80 -7.49
N PHE A 88 48.78 35.14 -7.57
CA PHE A 88 47.66 36.06 -7.45
C PHE A 88 46.21 35.51 -7.56
N GLY A 89 45.56 35.49 -6.39
CA GLY A 89 44.17 35.15 -6.14
C GLY A 89 44.04 34.03 -5.11
N SER A 90 43.46 34.28 -3.93
CA SER A 90 43.10 33.19 -3.01
C SER A 90 41.79 32.57 -3.48
N LEU A 91 41.87 31.29 -3.86
CA LEU A 91 40.72 30.48 -4.28
C LEU A 91 40.53 29.38 -3.23
N LEU A 92 39.35 29.32 -2.63
CA LEU A 92 38.97 28.17 -1.80
C LEU A 92 38.88 26.92 -2.69
N PRO A 93 39.04 25.69 -2.17
CA PRO A 93 38.81 24.49 -2.96
C PRO A 93 37.41 24.53 -3.61
N GLN A 94 37.35 24.53 -4.94
CA GLN A 94 36.10 24.55 -5.70
C GLN A 94 36.33 23.96 -7.10
N SER A 95 35.27 23.42 -7.71
CA SER A 95 35.34 22.63 -8.95
C SER A 95 35.07 23.42 -10.25
N ILE A 96 34.82 24.74 -10.17
CA ILE A 96 34.28 25.58 -11.25
C ILE A 96 35.36 26.47 -11.91
N ILE A 97 36.29 27.03 -11.13
CA ILE A 97 37.37 27.91 -11.62
C ILE A 97 38.70 27.13 -11.61
N PRO A 98 39.38 26.92 -12.74
CA PRO A 98 40.68 26.26 -12.76
C PRO A 98 41.71 27.01 -11.91
N PRO A 99 42.56 26.32 -11.13
CA PRO A 99 43.68 26.97 -10.45
C PRO A 99 44.69 27.41 -11.52
N MET A 100 44.77 28.71 -11.77
CA MET A 100 45.81 29.28 -12.63
C MET A 100 46.96 29.78 -11.78
N SER A 101 48.16 29.28 -12.08
CA SER A 101 49.44 29.78 -11.60
C SER A 101 49.95 30.88 -12.56
N GLY A 102 50.94 31.63 -12.15
CA GLY A 102 51.44 32.87 -12.78
C GLY A 102 52.78 33.23 -12.15
N PRO A 103 53.35 34.41 -12.42
CA PRO A 103 54.75 34.66 -12.08
C PRO A 103 54.99 34.67 -10.56
N VAL A 104 56.06 33.99 -10.15
CA VAL A 104 56.54 33.93 -8.76
C VAL A 104 57.02 35.32 -8.34
N ILE A 105 56.47 35.84 -7.25
CA ILE A 105 56.98 37.07 -6.62
C ILE A 105 58.18 36.68 -5.73
N GLY A 106 59.32 37.34 -5.90
CA GLY A 106 60.58 36.96 -5.25
C GLY A 106 60.68 37.19 -3.73
N THR A 107 59.66 37.73 -3.05
CA THR A 107 59.67 37.98 -1.59
C THR A 107 58.29 37.80 -0.94
N ASN A 108 58.25 37.23 0.28
CA ASN A 108 57.02 37.05 1.06
C ASN A 108 56.54 38.39 1.67
N ASN A 109 55.23 38.65 1.65
CA ASN A 109 54.64 39.88 2.19
C ASN A 109 53.35 39.60 2.97
N GLY A 110 53.25 40.09 4.22
CA GLY A 110 52.10 39.89 5.12
C GLY A 110 50.87 40.77 4.85
N GLY A 111 50.90 41.65 3.85
CA GLY A 111 49.76 42.52 3.51
C GLY A 111 48.62 41.81 2.77
N SER A 112 47.37 42.03 3.19
CA SER A 112 46.18 41.50 2.53
C SER A 112 45.61 42.45 1.47
N VAL A 113 44.98 41.88 0.44
CA VAL A 113 44.30 42.60 -0.66
C VAL A 113 42.92 41.99 -0.91
N TRP A 114 42.05 42.75 -1.57
CA TRP A 114 40.79 42.22 -2.10
C TRP A 114 41.03 41.37 -3.34
N GLY A 115 40.28 40.28 -3.44
CA GLY A 115 40.16 39.47 -4.65
C GLY A 115 38.70 39.13 -4.91
N SER A 116 38.33 39.11 -6.18
CA SER A 116 37.01 38.65 -6.62
C SER A 116 37.18 37.66 -7.76
N ALA A 117 36.27 36.69 -7.83
CA ALA A 117 36.18 35.77 -8.94
C ALA A 117 34.71 35.47 -9.22
N ALA A 118 34.33 35.57 -10.49
CA ALA A 118 33.00 35.16 -10.95
C ALA A 118 33.18 34.31 -12.19
N GLY A 119 32.47 33.19 -12.26
CA GLY A 119 32.63 32.28 -13.38
C GLY A 119 31.44 31.35 -13.54
N VAL A 120 31.32 30.83 -14.75
CA VAL A 120 30.41 29.77 -15.11
C VAL A 120 31.23 28.57 -15.57
N LEU A 121 30.84 27.37 -15.14
CA LEU A 121 31.33 26.11 -15.66
C LEU A 121 30.17 25.38 -16.33
N ILE A 122 30.36 25.03 -17.59
CA ILE A 122 29.56 24.02 -18.26
C ILE A 122 30.33 22.71 -18.17
N ASN A 123 29.71 21.71 -17.58
CA ASN A 123 30.20 20.34 -17.58
C ASN A 123 29.17 19.46 -18.29
N TRP A 124 29.61 18.75 -19.31
CA TRP A 124 28.77 17.82 -20.05
C TRP A 124 29.52 16.53 -20.29
N GLN A 125 28.90 15.40 -19.98
CA GLN A 125 29.48 14.08 -20.24
C GLN A 125 28.88 13.51 -21.54
N PRO A 126 29.47 13.74 -22.73
CA PRO A 126 28.92 13.21 -23.97
C PRO A 126 28.97 11.68 -24.02
N PHE A 127 29.99 11.06 -23.41
CA PHE A 127 30.24 9.62 -23.53
C PHE A 127 30.68 8.97 -22.21
N ASP A 128 30.12 7.79 -21.94
CA ASP A 128 30.26 7.09 -20.66
C ASP A 128 30.10 5.56 -20.80
N PHE A 129 30.35 4.99 -21.98
CA PHE A 129 30.31 3.54 -22.24
C PHE A 129 29.04 2.81 -21.73
N GLY A 130 27.91 3.52 -21.68
CA GLY A 130 26.61 2.96 -21.31
C GLY A 130 26.30 2.95 -19.81
N THR A 131 27.10 3.58 -18.95
CA THR A 131 26.81 3.65 -17.50
C THR A 131 25.47 4.34 -17.21
N ARG A 132 25.20 5.52 -17.80
CA ARG A 132 23.90 6.20 -17.66
C ARG A 132 22.76 5.40 -18.26
N SER A 133 23.00 4.68 -19.34
CA SER A 133 21.98 3.82 -19.95
C SER A 133 21.61 2.70 -18.97
N ALA A 134 22.60 2.01 -18.39
CA ALA A 134 22.37 0.97 -17.39
C ALA A 134 21.64 1.52 -16.14
N ASN A 135 21.97 2.72 -15.69
CA ASN A 135 21.25 3.39 -14.58
C ASN A 135 19.79 3.71 -14.93
N VAL A 136 19.51 4.14 -16.17
CA VAL A 136 18.13 4.35 -16.65
C VAL A 136 17.37 3.03 -16.72
N HIS A 137 17.98 1.97 -17.24
CA HIS A 137 17.35 0.64 -17.28
C HIS A 137 17.05 0.11 -15.86
N ALA A 138 17.95 0.33 -14.89
CA ALA A 138 17.69 -0.01 -13.50
C ALA A 138 16.51 0.78 -12.90
N ALA A 139 16.38 2.07 -13.22
CA ALA A 139 15.25 2.89 -12.81
C ALA A 139 13.93 2.45 -13.48
N GLU A 140 13.99 2.04 -14.75
CA GLU A 140 12.84 1.50 -15.49
C GLU A 140 12.37 0.17 -14.89
N ALA A 141 13.29 -0.74 -14.57
CA ALA A 141 12.96 -2.00 -13.89
C ALA A 141 12.38 -1.77 -12.48
N ALA A 142 12.87 -0.77 -11.75
CA ALA A 142 12.28 -0.38 -10.45
C ALA A 142 10.84 0.15 -10.60
N ARG A 143 10.55 0.90 -11.67
CA ARG A 143 9.19 1.34 -12.01
C ARG A 143 8.28 0.16 -12.35
N ASP A 144 8.77 -0.81 -13.11
CA ASP A 144 7.99 -2.01 -13.47
C ASP A 144 7.64 -2.85 -12.24
N ARG A 145 8.56 -2.96 -11.27
CA ARG A 145 8.27 -3.57 -9.97
C ARG A 145 7.23 -2.78 -9.18
N ALA A 146 7.35 -1.45 -9.12
CA ALA A 146 6.35 -0.61 -8.45
C ALA A 146 4.96 -0.74 -9.10
N ALA A 147 4.90 -0.89 -10.42
CA ALA A 147 3.64 -1.12 -11.14
C ALA A 147 3.00 -2.47 -10.77
N ALA A 148 3.81 -3.53 -10.69
CA ALA A 148 3.33 -4.84 -10.24
C ALA A 148 2.89 -4.82 -8.76
N ALA A 149 3.61 -4.10 -7.90
CA ALA A 149 3.24 -3.92 -6.48
C ALA A 149 1.91 -3.18 -6.31
N ASN A 150 1.61 -2.21 -7.18
CA ASN A 150 0.32 -1.51 -7.20
C ASN A 150 -0.83 -2.47 -7.56
N LEU A 151 -0.66 -3.30 -8.58
CA LEU A 151 -1.66 -4.32 -8.94
C LEU A 151 -1.87 -5.35 -7.82
N ARG A 152 -0.79 -5.80 -7.15
CA ARG A 152 -0.91 -6.66 -5.96
C ARG A 152 -1.70 -5.98 -4.86
N THR A 153 -1.41 -4.71 -4.57
CA THR A 153 -2.08 -3.94 -3.51
C THR A 153 -3.57 -3.78 -3.81
N GLN A 154 -3.95 -3.51 -5.06
CA GLN A 154 -5.35 -3.46 -5.49
C GLN A 154 -6.06 -4.80 -5.21
N LEU A 155 -5.48 -5.92 -5.68
CA LEU A 155 -6.04 -7.25 -5.47
C LEU A 155 -6.21 -7.59 -3.98
N GLU A 156 -5.24 -7.26 -3.13
CA GLU A 156 -5.30 -7.49 -1.69
C GLU A 156 -6.42 -6.68 -1.02
N VAL A 157 -6.55 -5.40 -1.38
CA VAL A 157 -7.57 -4.51 -0.82
C VAL A 157 -8.97 -4.94 -1.27
N GLU A 158 -9.15 -5.23 -2.55
CA GLU A 158 -10.41 -5.73 -3.10
C GLU A 158 -10.83 -7.03 -2.40
N THR A 159 -9.91 -7.98 -2.26
CA THR A 159 -10.18 -9.26 -1.56
C THR A 159 -10.53 -9.03 -0.09
N ALA A 160 -9.76 -8.22 0.62
CA ALA A 160 -9.99 -7.96 2.05
C ALA A 160 -11.31 -7.22 2.29
N SER A 161 -11.71 -6.33 1.38
CA SER A 161 -12.99 -5.64 1.45
C SER A 161 -14.18 -6.58 1.21
N ALA A 162 -14.06 -7.53 0.27
CA ALA A 162 -15.05 -8.57 0.02
C ALA A 162 -15.20 -9.51 1.23
N ASP A 163 -14.08 -9.95 1.83
CA ASP A 163 -14.10 -10.81 3.02
C ASP A 163 -14.68 -10.10 4.25
N ALA A 164 -14.36 -8.81 4.44
CA ALA A 164 -14.97 -8.00 5.50
C ALA A 164 -16.49 -7.92 5.34
N TYR A 165 -16.99 -7.77 4.11
CA TYR A 165 -18.43 -7.77 3.82
C TYR A 165 -19.08 -9.12 4.16
N LEU A 166 -18.47 -10.23 3.75
CA LEU A 166 -18.95 -11.58 4.07
C LEU A 166 -18.96 -11.84 5.58
N SER A 167 -17.98 -11.29 6.31
CA SER A 167 -17.91 -11.37 7.77
C SER A 167 -19.03 -10.59 8.47
N VAL A 168 -19.43 -9.43 7.95
CA VAL A 168 -20.62 -8.70 8.44
C VAL A 168 -21.88 -9.52 8.19
N LEU A 169 -22.03 -10.11 7.00
CA LEU A 169 -23.20 -10.96 6.72
C LEU A 169 -23.28 -12.17 7.65
N ALA A 170 -22.15 -12.83 7.93
CA ALA A 170 -22.10 -13.98 8.83
C ALA A 170 -22.52 -13.60 10.27
N SER A 171 -21.97 -12.49 10.79
CA SER A 171 -22.33 -12.02 12.13
C SER A 171 -23.79 -11.56 12.22
N MET A 172 -24.34 -10.95 11.16
CA MET A 172 -25.76 -10.59 11.10
C MET A 172 -26.67 -11.82 11.14
N GLN A 173 -26.32 -12.91 10.46
CA GLN A 173 -27.09 -14.16 10.54
C GLN A 173 -27.02 -14.81 11.93
N ALA A 174 -25.83 -14.84 12.53
CA ALA A 174 -25.68 -15.34 13.90
C ALA A 174 -26.50 -14.51 14.90
N MET A 175 -26.50 -13.17 14.77
CA MET A 175 -27.32 -12.27 15.58
C MET A 175 -28.81 -12.52 15.39
N LYS A 176 -29.27 -12.74 14.14
CA LYS A 176 -30.67 -13.05 13.85
C LYS A 176 -31.10 -14.35 14.51
N ALA A 177 -30.31 -15.42 14.38
CA ALA A 177 -30.60 -16.71 15.00
C ALA A 177 -30.59 -16.62 16.54
N ALA A 178 -29.63 -15.88 17.13
CA ALA A 178 -29.58 -15.65 18.57
C ALA A 178 -30.79 -14.84 19.07
N GLN A 179 -31.29 -13.88 18.30
CA GLN A 179 -32.50 -13.14 18.64
C GLN A 179 -33.73 -14.05 18.63
N THR A 180 -33.90 -14.84 17.56
CA THR A 180 -34.97 -15.85 17.47
C THR A 180 -34.91 -16.83 18.64
N ALA A 181 -33.72 -17.25 19.06
CA ALA A 181 -33.54 -18.11 20.22
C ALA A 181 -34.11 -17.48 21.50
N VAL A 182 -33.79 -16.22 21.78
CA VAL A 182 -34.32 -15.49 22.95
C VAL A 182 -35.86 -15.39 22.89
N ASP A 183 -36.41 -15.11 21.72
CA ASP A 183 -37.86 -14.96 21.52
C ASP A 183 -38.58 -16.31 21.70
N ASN A 184 -37.99 -17.41 21.22
CA ASN A 184 -38.49 -18.77 21.44
C ASN A 184 -38.47 -19.15 22.92
N TRP A 185 -37.40 -18.82 23.65
CA TRP A 185 -37.31 -19.05 25.08
C TRP A 185 -38.32 -18.24 25.88
N GLU A 186 -38.59 -16.99 25.48
CA GLU A 186 -39.64 -16.20 26.12
C GLU A 186 -41.03 -16.79 25.89
N THR A 187 -41.30 -17.27 24.67
CA THR A 187 -42.58 -17.93 24.34
C THR A 187 -42.77 -19.21 25.15
N LEU A 188 -41.71 -20.02 25.31
CA LEU A 188 -41.73 -21.22 26.14
C LEU A 188 -41.92 -20.88 27.62
N ARG A 189 -41.24 -19.84 28.13
CA ARG A 189 -41.36 -19.36 29.50
C ARG A 189 -42.80 -18.98 29.83
N GLN A 190 -43.47 -18.22 28.96
CA GLN A 190 -44.87 -17.83 29.14
C GLN A 190 -45.80 -19.04 29.21
N SER A 191 -45.57 -20.04 28.36
CA SER A 191 -46.34 -21.29 28.36
C SER A 191 -46.14 -22.08 29.66
N ILE A 192 -44.91 -22.19 30.15
CA ILE A 192 -44.57 -22.91 31.39
C ILE A 192 -45.09 -22.17 32.61
N HIS A 193 -44.98 -20.84 32.65
CA HIS A 193 -45.51 -20.02 33.74
C HIS A 193 -47.02 -20.24 33.91
N ALA A 194 -47.79 -20.27 32.80
CA ALA A 194 -49.22 -20.55 32.86
C ALA A 194 -49.51 -21.97 33.40
N LEU A 195 -48.73 -22.97 33.00
CA LEU A 195 -48.88 -24.36 33.50
C LEU A 195 -48.49 -24.50 34.98
N ALA A 196 -47.45 -23.80 35.43
CA ALA A 196 -47.02 -23.79 36.82
C ALA A 196 -48.01 -23.05 37.73
N ALA A 197 -48.55 -21.91 37.27
CA ALA A 197 -49.59 -21.16 37.97
C ALA A 197 -50.90 -21.96 38.10
N ALA A 198 -51.17 -22.86 37.15
CA ALA A 198 -52.27 -23.82 37.22
C ALA A 198 -51.93 -25.11 37.99
N GLU A 199 -50.76 -25.19 38.64
CA GLU A 199 -50.25 -26.36 39.37
C GLU A 199 -50.11 -27.65 38.52
N LEU A 200 -50.15 -27.53 37.19
CA LEU A 200 -50.01 -28.66 36.26
C LEU A 200 -48.54 -29.06 36.04
N ARG A 201 -47.59 -28.18 36.39
CA ARG A 201 -46.15 -28.38 36.23
C ARG A 201 -45.35 -27.83 37.40
N PRO A 202 -44.16 -28.37 37.70
CA PRO A 202 -43.30 -27.86 38.76
C PRO A 202 -42.75 -26.46 38.43
N GLY A 203 -42.68 -25.56 39.43
CA GLY A 203 -41.99 -24.27 39.28
C GLY A 203 -40.48 -24.39 38.99
N ALA A 204 -39.89 -25.57 39.19
CA ALA A 204 -38.53 -25.88 38.76
C ALA A 204 -38.36 -25.76 37.23
N ASP A 205 -39.39 -26.09 36.44
CA ASP A 205 -39.38 -25.94 34.99
C ASP A 205 -39.25 -24.46 34.58
N GLU A 206 -39.94 -23.57 35.30
CA GLU A 206 -39.85 -22.13 35.06
C GLU A 206 -38.45 -21.59 35.38
N SER A 207 -37.86 -22.04 36.50
CA SER A 207 -36.50 -21.67 36.87
C SER A 207 -35.48 -22.15 35.83
N ARG A 208 -35.67 -23.36 35.28
CA ARG A 208 -34.84 -23.90 34.21
C ARG A 208 -34.92 -23.06 32.94
N VAL A 209 -36.12 -22.70 32.49
CA VAL A 209 -36.29 -21.88 31.28
C VAL A 209 -35.79 -20.46 31.47
N ASN A 210 -35.92 -19.88 32.66
CA ASN A 210 -35.31 -18.58 32.97
C ASN A 210 -33.77 -18.61 32.80
N ALA A 211 -33.12 -19.69 33.23
CA ALA A 211 -31.68 -19.86 33.04
C ALA A 211 -31.30 -19.99 31.56
N GLU A 212 -32.04 -20.78 30.77
CA GLU A 212 -31.79 -20.95 29.33
C GLU A 212 -32.05 -19.64 28.54
N LYS A 213 -33.10 -18.90 28.89
CA LYS A 213 -33.37 -17.57 28.32
C LYS A 213 -32.23 -16.60 28.62
N ALA A 214 -31.73 -16.57 29.85
CA ALA A 214 -30.60 -15.72 30.23
C ALA A 214 -29.32 -16.11 29.46
N ALA A 215 -29.06 -17.40 29.29
CA ALA A 215 -27.95 -17.88 28.47
C ALA A 215 -28.10 -17.46 26.99
N ALA A 216 -29.29 -17.57 26.41
CA ALA A 216 -29.57 -17.10 25.05
C ALA A 216 -29.40 -15.57 24.92
N ALA A 217 -29.81 -14.80 25.94
CA ALA A 217 -29.62 -13.35 25.96
C ALA A 217 -28.13 -12.97 26.00
N ASN A 218 -27.30 -13.72 26.73
CA ASN A 218 -25.84 -13.55 26.71
C ASN A 218 -25.26 -13.85 25.32
N GLN A 219 -25.72 -14.91 24.64
CA GLN A 219 -25.29 -15.22 23.28
C GLN A 219 -25.70 -14.14 22.27
N LEU A 220 -26.92 -13.59 22.41
CA LEU A 220 -27.37 -12.45 21.60
C LEU A 220 -26.50 -11.21 21.83
N ALA A 221 -26.09 -10.93 23.06
CA ALA A 221 -25.17 -9.82 23.34
C ALA A 221 -23.81 -10.01 22.65
N LEU A 222 -23.24 -11.22 22.70
CA LEU A 222 -22.01 -11.56 21.98
C LEU A 222 -22.16 -11.46 20.46
N ALA A 223 -23.30 -11.91 19.92
CA ALA A 223 -23.58 -11.82 18.48
C ALA A 223 -23.75 -10.36 18.01
N ARG A 224 -24.38 -9.49 18.82
CA ARG A 224 -24.46 -8.05 18.55
C ARG A 224 -23.07 -7.41 18.54
N GLN A 225 -22.24 -7.75 19.52
CA GLN A 225 -20.84 -7.30 19.55
C GLN A 225 -20.08 -7.75 18.29
N ALA A 226 -20.27 -8.98 17.82
CA ALA A 226 -19.63 -9.47 16.59
C ALA A 226 -20.07 -8.69 15.34
N VAL A 227 -21.34 -8.25 15.26
CA VAL A 227 -21.83 -7.37 14.20
C VAL A 227 -21.14 -6.01 14.28
N GLU A 228 -21.01 -5.42 15.47
CA GLU A 228 -20.34 -4.12 15.65
C GLU A 228 -18.85 -4.18 15.25
N ILE A 229 -18.14 -5.23 15.66
CA ILE A 229 -16.71 -5.42 15.33
C ILE A 229 -16.51 -5.64 13.82
N SER A 230 -17.34 -6.48 13.20
CA SER A 230 -17.23 -6.75 11.76
C SER A 230 -17.63 -5.52 10.94
N ALA A 231 -18.66 -4.76 11.36
CA ALA A 231 -19.03 -3.51 10.71
C ALA A 231 -17.93 -2.45 10.82
N ALA A 232 -17.30 -2.30 11.99
CA ALA A 232 -16.16 -1.41 12.17
C ALA A 232 -14.97 -1.81 11.27
N THR A 233 -14.74 -3.12 11.10
CA THR A 233 -13.71 -3.63 10.18
C THR A 233 -14.04 -3.31 8.73
N LEU A 234 -15.32 -3.37 8.34
CA LEU A 234 -15.77 -3.03 6.99
C LEU A 234 -15.68 -1.53 6.71
N HIS A 235 -16.00 -0.67 7.69
CA HIS A 235 -15.99 0.79 7.53
C HIS A 235 -14.63 1.34 7.08
N LYS A 236 -13.52 0.68 7.42
CA LYS A 236 -12.18 1.12 6.98
C LYS A 236 -12.00 1.07 5.46
N PHE A 237 -12.80 0.26 4.76
CA PHE A 237 -12.79 0.13 3.30
C PHE A 237 -13.79 1.05 2.61
N GLN A 238 -14.58 1.83 3.36
CA GLN A 238 -15.61 2.70 2.83
C GLN A 238 -15.21 4.17 2.92
N SER A 239 -15.54 4.94 1.90
CA SER A 239 -15.38 6.41 1.89
C SER A 239 -16.41 7.12 2.77
N ALA A 240 -17.60 6.53 2.94
CA ALA A 240 -18.63 6.97 3.86
C ALA A 240 -19.33 5.76 4.52
N PRO A 241 -19.65 5.83 5.83
CA PRO A 241 -20.30 4.72 6.52
C PRO A 241 -21.70 4.47 5.96
N GLY A 242 -21.89 3.32 5.33
CA GLY A 242 -23.17 2.85 4.80
C GLY A 242 -23.73 1.66 5.59
N ARG A 243 -25.05 1.51 5.62
CA ARG A 243 -25.68 0.34 6.23
C ARG A 243 -25.61 -0.85 5.26
N VAL A 244 -24.95 -1.92 5.69
CA VAL A 244 -24.86 -3.18 4.93
C VAL A 244 -26.26 -3.74 4.70
N THR A 245 -26.57 -4.05 3.44
CA THR A 245 -27.83 -4.69 3.07
C THR A 245 -27.58 -6.16 2.76
N PRO A 246 -28.17 -7.10 3.54
CA PRO A 246 -28.01 -8.52 3.26
C PRO A 246 -28.47 -8.87 1.85
N GLN A 247 -27.55 -9.39 1.04
CA GLN A 247 -27.88 -9.88 -0.29
C GLN A 247 -28.46 -11.29 -0.17
N ALA A 248 -29.70 -11.45 -0.66
CA ALA A 248 -30.42 -12.72 -0.59
C ALA A 248 -29.60 -13.87 -1.20
N LYS A 249 -28.94 -13.63 -2.34
CA LYS A 249 -28.15 -14.64 -3.05
C LYS A 249 -27.03 -15.26 -2.22
N LEU A 250 -26.26 -14.43 -1.52
CA LEU A 250 -25.13 -14.89 -0.70
C LEU A 250 -25.61 -15.77 0.48
N LEU A 251 -26.89 -15.65 0.86
CA LEU A 251 -27.53 -16.41 1.92
C LEU A 251 -28.32 -17.63 1.40
N SER A 252 -28.81 -17.57 0.17
CA SER A 252 -29.70 -18.58 -0.40
C SER A 252 -28.99 -19.60 -1.30
N SER A 253 -27.85 -19.24 -1.88
CA SER A 253 -27.11 -20.09 -2.83
C SER A 253 -25.63 -20.17 -2.51
N VAL A 254 -25.01 -21.24 -2.99
CA VAL A 254 -23.55 -21.38 -3.08
C VAL A 254 -23.08 -21.06 -4.50
N PRO A 255 -21.85 -20.54 -4.70
CA PRO A 255 -21.32 -20.27 -6.02
C PRO A 255 -21.23 -21.56 -6.85
N THR A 256 -21.53 -21.47 -8.15
CA THR A 256 -21.30 -22.59 -9.05
C THR A 256 -19.79 -22.67 -9.30
N ALA A 257 -19.11 -23.66 -8.71
CA ALA A 257 -17.65 -23.84 -8.74
C ALA A 257 -17.09 -24.25 -10.13
N THR A 258 -17.49 -23.53 -11.18
CA THR A 258 -17.00 -23.74 -12.55
C THR A 258 -15.50 -23.46 -12.59
N GLY A 259 -14.72 -24.50 -12.90
CA GLY A 259 -13.26 -24.41 -12.98
C GLY A 259 -12.53 -24.41 -11.64
N ALA A 260 -13.13 -24.87 -10.54
CA ALA A 260 -12.40 -25.04 -9.26
C ALA A 260 -11.22 -26.02 -9.35
N GLU A 261 -11.28 -26.97 -10.30
CA GLU A 261 -10.20 -27.93 -10.59
C GLU A 261 -9.14 -27.39 -11.55
N ASN A 262 -9.36 -26.22 -12.16
CA ASN A 262 -8.37 -25.65 -13.09
C ASN A 262 -7.05 -25.41 -12.34
N PRO A 263 -5.91 -25.85 -12.90
CA PRO A 263 -4.61 -25.69 -12.26
C PRO A 263 -4.29 -24.21 -12.06
N LEU A 264 -3.53 -23.91 -11.01
CA LEU A 264 -3.07 -22.56 -10.74
C LEU A 264 -2.04 -22.14 -11.80
N ALA A 265 -2.35 -21.10 -12.57
CA ALA A 265 -1.38 -20.37 -13.36
C ALA A 265 -0.65 -19.37 -12.46
N ALA A 266 0.31 -19.83 -11.65
CA ALA A 266 0.98 -19.00 -10.65
C ALA A 266 1.64 -17.74 -11.26
N SER A 267 2.01 -17.78 -12.55
CA SER A 267 2.54 -16.64 -13.30
C SER A 267 1.57 -15.48 -13.47
N GLU A 268 0.27 -15.72 -13.37
CA GLU A 268 -0.78 -14.71 -13.55
C GLU A 268 -1.08 -13.94 -12.24
N ASN A 269 -0.61 -14.46 -11.09
CA ASN A 269 -0.82 -13.79 -9.81
C ASN A 269 0.03 -12.49 -9.72
N PRO A 270 -0.56 -11.33 -9.36
CA PRO A 270 0.16 -10.07 -9.19
C PRO A 270 1.34 -10.11 -8.22
N LEU A 271 1.27 -10.92 -7.15
CA LEU A 271 2.39 -11.14 -6.24
C LEU A 271 3.58 -11.78 -6.97
N MET A 272 3.33 -12.76 -7.84
CA MET A 272 4.41 -13.36 -8.65
C MET A 272 4.97 -12.38 -9.69
N ALA A 273 4.12 -11.56 -10.29
CA ALA A 273 4.57 -10.50 -11.20
C ALA A 273 5.51 -9.52 -10.46
N GLU A 274 5.19 -9.12 -9.23
CA GLU A 274 6.05 -8.27 -8.40
C GLU A 274 7.40 -8.94 -8.09
N ARG A 275 7.39 -10.23 -7.72
CA ARG A 275 8.64 -10.98 -7.44
C ARG A 275 9.53 -11.10 -8.67
N LYS A 276 8.95 -11.40 -9.84
CA LYS A 276 9.66 -11.43 -11.11
C LYS A 276 10.26 -10.07 -11.46
N ALA A 277 9.47 -9.00 -11.33
CA ALA A 277 9.95 -7.64 -11.56
C ALA A 277 11.08 -7.25 -10.60
N ALA A 278 11.03 -7.70 -9.34
CA ALA A 278 12.13 -7.51 -8.39
C ALA A 278 13.40 -8.29 -8.80
N THR A 279 13.29 -9.50 -9.34
CA THR A 279 14.44 -10.23 -9.91
C THR A 279 15.07 -9.45 -11.07
N VAL A 280 14.24 -8.88 -11.96
CA VAL A 280 14.70 -8.05 -13.09
C VAL A 280 15.35 -6.74 -12.61
N GLU A 281 14.76 -6.06 -11.62
CA GLU A 281 15.33 -4.87 -11.00
C GLU A 281 16.73 -5.15 -10.42
N ASN A 282 16.88 -6.22 -9.64
CA ASN A 282 18.16 -6.59 -9.04
C ASN A 282 19.22 -6.94 -10.10
N ALA A 283 18.82 -7.56 -11.22
CA ALA A 283 19.70 -7.84 -12.33
C ALA A 283 20.14 -6.55 -13.07
N ALA A 284 19.22 -5.61 -13.28
CA ALA A 284 19.53 -4.32 -13.88
C ALA A 284 20.46 -3.48 -12.99
N GLN A 285 20.25 -3.50 -11.67
CA GLN A 285 21.15 -2.87 -10.69
C GLN A 285 22.56 -3.49 -10.70
N LEU A 286 22.66 -4.82 -10.78
CA LEU A 286 23.96 -5.50 -10.92
C LEU A 286 24.68 -5.03 -12.19
N HIS A 287 23.96 -4.99 -13.32
CA HIS A 287 24.52 -4.53 -14.58
C HIS A 287 25.00 -3.07 -14.51
N ALA A 288 24.24 -2.20 -13.85
CA ALA A 288 24.64 -0.80 -13.62
C ALA A 288 25.92 -0.68 -12.77
N ILE A 289 26.06 -1.50 -11.72
CA ILE A 289 27.27 -1.55 -10.89
C ILE A 289 28.47 -2.00 -11.73
N GLU A 290 28.34 -3.08 -12.50
CA GLU A 290 29.40 -3.57 -13.38
C GLU A 290 29.86 -2.52 -14.41
N ARG A 291 28.94 -1.68 -14.89
CA ARG A 291 29.23 -0.59 -15.84
C ARG A 291 29.81 0.66 -15.20
N SER A 292 29.78 0.81 -13.87
CA SER A 292 30.22 2.05 -13.21
C SER A 292 31.74 2.23 -13.14
N TRP A 293 32.53 1.21 -13.50
CA TRP A 293 33.99 1.29 -13.61
C TRP A 293 34.47 1.87 -14.97
N ALA A 294 33.58 2.07 -15.94
CA ALA A 294 33.97 2.53 -17.27
C ALA A 294 34.49 3.99 -17.26
N PRO A 295 35.46 4.33 -18.14
CA PRO A 295 35.96 5.71 -18.22
C PRO A 295 34.89 6.73 -18.59
N GLN A 296 34.91 7.85 -17.89
CA GLN A 296 33.99 8.96 -18.07
C GLN A 296 34.68 10.10 -18.81
N PHE A 297 34.08 10.55 -19.91
CA PHE A 297 34.61 11.66 -20.71
C PHE A 297 33.74 12.88 -20.46
N ASN A 298 34.30 13.87 -19.78
CA ASN A 298 33.65 15.13 -19.48
C ASN A 298 34.20 16.21 -20.41
N LEU A 299 33.32 16.83 -21.18
CA LEU A 299 33.58 18.07 -21.87
C LEU A 299 33.30 19.21 -20.90
N GLU A 300 34.34 19.95 -20.55
CA GLU A 300 34.28 21.04 -19.60
C GLU A 300 34.64 22.35 -20.31
N GLY A 301 33.86 23.39 -20.04
CA GLY A 301 34.11 24.73 -20.54
C GLY A 301 33.83 25.74 -19.43
N ALA A 302 34.81 26.56 -19.10
CA ALA A 302 34.64 27.61 -18.09
C ALA A 302 34.97 28.98 -18.67
N ALA A 303 34.13 29.96 -18.37
CA ALA A 303 34.38 31.36 -18.62
C ALA A 303 34.31 32.10 -17.30
N TYR A 304 35.34 32.89 -16.98
CA TYR A 304 35.45 33.53 -15.69
C TYR A 304 36.19 34.86 -15.75
N GLY A 305 35.76 35.78 -14.89
CA GLY A 305 36.43 37.03 -14.61
C GLY A 305 37.09 36.98 -13.24
N ARG A 306 38.28 37.57 -13.12
CA ARG A 306 38.93 37.79 -11.82
C ARG A 306 39.24 39.26 -11.62
N GLY A 307 39.16 39.70 -10.37
CA GLY A 307 39.62 40.99 -9.89
C GLY A 307 40.71 40.79 -8.86
N THR A 308 41.79 41.56 -8.97
CA THR A 308 42.89 41.55 -7.99
C THR A 308 43.22 42.97 -7.56
N GLY A 309 43.39 43.18 -6.26
CA GLY A 309 43.94 44.41 -5.69
C GLY A 309 45.47 44.45 -5.71
N ALA A 310 46.12 43.64 -6.54
CA ALA A 310 47.57 43.49 -6.61
C ALA A 310 48.07 43.47 -8.06
N GLU A 311 49.21 44.12 -8.27
CA GLU A 311 49.94 44.21 -9.55
C GLU A 311 50.99 43.09 -9.69
N THR A 312 51.46 42.86 -10.91
CA THR A 312 52.47 41.82 -11.24
C THR A 312 53.84 42.07 -10.62
N ASP A 313 54.14 43.31 -10.24
CA ASP A 313 55.36 43.72 -9.51
C ASP A 313 55.24 43.57 -7.97
N GLY A 314 54.08 43.11 -7.48
CA GLY A 314 53.80 42.96 -6.05
C GLY A 314 53.23 44.21 -5.38
N ARG A 315 53.05 45.33 -6.10
CA ARG A 315 52.42 46.55 -5.58
C ARG A 315 50.95 46.31 -5.21
N ARG A 316 50.44 47.07 -4.23
CA ARG A 316 49.03 47.04 -3.80
C ARG A 316 48.26 48.13 -4.52
N LEU A 317 47.10 47.78 -5.05
CA LEU A 317 46.09 48.73 -5.46
C LEU A 317 45.25 49.12 -4.24
N THR A 318 45.06 50.42 -4.02
CA THR A 318 44.33 50.96 -2.87
C THR A 318 42.82 50.98 -3.11
N GLY A 319 42.03 51.11 -2.04
CA GLY A 319 40.57 51.28 -2.16
C GLY A 319 39.82 49.99 -2.51
N THR A 320 38.89 50.08 -3.47
CA THR A 320 37.99 49.00 -3.91
C THR A 320 38.56 48.15 -5.04
N ASN A 321 39.81 48.40 -5.44
CA ASN A 321 40.48 47.64 -6.49
C ASN A 321 40.54 46.14 -6.14
N GLY A 322 40.12 45.30 -7.09
CA GLY A 322 39.97 43.86 -6.93
C GLY A 322 38.60 43.38 -6.45
N LEU A 323 37.69 44.27 -6.02
CA LEU A 323 36.32 43.90 -5.65
C LEU A 323 35.42 43.56 -6.84
N ALA A 324 35.72 44.11 -8.01
CA ALA A 324 35.03 43.79 -9.26
C ALA A 324 35.96 43.00 -10.20
N PRO A 325 35.47 41.94 -10.87
CA PRO A 325 36.23 41.25 -11.89
C PRO A 325 36.57 42.18 -13.06
N ASN A 326 37.85 42.27 -13.42
CA ASN A 326 38.34 43.11 -14.51
C ASN A 326 39.24 42.37 -15.51
N ILE A 327 39.63 41.13 -15.23
CA ILE A 327 40.42 40.27 -16.12
C ILE A 327 39.60 39.04 -16.51
N GLY A 328 39.22 38.94 -17.78
CA GLY A 328 38.46 37.81 -18.33
C GLY A 328 39.36 36.69 -18.84
N ASN A 329 38.94 35.44 -18.62
CA ASN A 329 39.61 34.23 -19.10
C ASN A 329 38.56 33.19 -19.52
N TYR A 330 38.95 32.27 -20.39
CA TYR A 330 38.17 31.09 -20.70
C TYR A 330 39.08 29.86 -20.80
N VAL A 331 38.51 28.67 -20.57
CA VAL A 331 39.16 27.40 -20.84
C VAL A 331 38.11 26.43 -21.39
N ALA A 332 38.53 25.56 -22.29
CA ALA A 332 37.76 24.41 -22.72
C ALA A 332 38.69 23.19 -22.71
N GLY A 333 38.19 22.05 -22.26
CA GLY A 333 38.98 20.84 -22.13
C GLY A 333 38.12 19.59 -22.08
N ILE A 334 38.76 18.46 -22.36
CA ILE A 334 38.18 17.15 -22.15
C ILE A 334 38.90 16.53 -20.96
N ASN A 335 38.13 16.12 -19.96
CA ASN A 335 38.63 15.42 -18.80
C ASN A 335 38.19 13.95 -18.87
N ILE A 336 39.15 13.04 -18.72
CA ILE A 336 38.89 11.60 -18.71
C ILE A 336 39.15 11.10 -17.30
N THR A 337 38.09 10.71 -16.59
CA THR A 337 38.18 10.21 -15.22
C THR A 337 37.80 8.74 -15.18
N PHE A 338 38.64 7.92 -14.56
CA PHE A 338 38.33 6.52 -14.27
C PHE A 338 39.07 6.08 -13.02
N PRO A 339 38.40 5.36 -12.10
CA PRO A 339 39.02 4.99 -10.83
C PRO A 339 39.87 3.73 -11.02
N VAL A 340 41.18 3.94 -11.22
CA VAL A 340 42.15 2.86 -11.55
C VAL A 340 42.24 1.79 -10.46
N LEU A 341 42.18 2.20 -9.19
CA LEU A 341 42.37 1.31 -8.04
C LEU A 341 41.06 0.86 -7.38
N ASP A 342 39.90 1.35 -7.84
CA ASP A 342 38.60 1.00 -7.23
C ASP A 342 38.10 -0.38 -7.65
N PHE A 343 38.86 -1.13 -8.45
CA PHE A 343 38.49 -2.47 -8.91
C PHE A 343 38.05 -3.39 -7.76
N ALA A 344 38.78 -3.39 -6.63
CA ALA A 344 38.42 -4.20 -5.47
C ALA A 344 37.08 -3.76 -4.83
N SER A 345 36.84 -2.45 -4.72
CA SER A 345 35.57 -1.90 -4.22
C SER A 345 34.41 -2.24 -5.15
N MET A 346 34.62 -2.12 -6.46
CA MET A 346 33.62 -2.42 -7.48
C MET A 346 33.28 -3.91 -7.54
N HIS A 347 34.29 -4.77 -7.45
CA HIS A 347 34.08 -6.21 -7.37
C HIS A 347 33.31 -6.59 -6.11
N ALA A 348 33.63 -5.99 -4.96
CA ALA A 348 32.89 -6.22 -3.72
C ALA A 348 31.42 -5.76 -3.82
N LYS A 349 31.15 -4.59 -4.42
CA LYS A 349 29.78 -4.11 -4.69
C LYS A 349 29.01 -5.05 -5.63
N ALA A 350 29.65 -5.50 -6.71
CA ALA A 350 29.04 -6.44 -7.66
C ALA A 350 28.78 -7.81 -7.01
N ALA A 351 29.71 -8.33 -6.21
CA ALA A 351 29.54 -9.57 -5.47
C ALA A 351 28.37 -9.48 -4.46
N ALA A 352 28.26 -8.37 -3.74
CA ALA A 352 27.14 -8.11 -2.84
C ALA A 352 25.80 -8.06 -3.60
N GLN A 353 25.72 -7.29 -4.69
CA GLN A 353 24.50 -7.20 -5.50
C GLN A 353 24.15 -8.53 -6.18
N SER A 354 25.15 -9.31 -6.60
CA SER A 354 24.97 -10.65 -7.14
C SER A 354 24.36 -11.60 -6.11
N ALA A 355 24.76 -11.49 -4.83
CA ALA A 355 24.13 -12.22 -3.74
C ALA A 355 22.66 -11.77 -3.53
N THR A 356 22.37 -10.47 -3.58
CA THR A 356 20.99 -9.94 -3.53
C THR A 356 20.14 -10.49 -4.67
N LEU A 357 20.66 -10.54 -5.90
CA LEU A 357 19.97 -11.13 -7.04
C LEU A 357 19.68 -12.63 -6.84
N ARG A 358 20.64 -13.40 -6.32
CA ARG A 358 20.40 -14.82 -5.99
C ARG A 358 19.31 -14.98 -4.92
N ALA A 359 19.31 -14.12 -3.90
CA ALA A 359 18.26 -14.10 -2.89
C ALA A 359 16.89 -13.73 -3.48
N ALA A 360 16.82 -12.76 -4.41
CA ALA A 360 15.59 -12.41 -5.12
C ALA A 360 15.02 -13.59 -5.92
N ARG A 361 15.88 -14.34 -6.63
CA ARG A 361 15.49 -15.57 -7.36
C ARG A 361 14.97 -16.66 -6.42
N ALA A 362 15.66 -16.90 -5.30
CA ALA A 362 15.20 -17.85 -4.29
C ALA A 362 13.86 -17.43 -3.66
N ASN A 363 13.63 -16.13 -3.45
CA ASN A 363 12.35 -15.61 -2.97
C ASN A 363 11.23 -15.77 -4.01
N GLU A 364 11.52 -15.66 -5.31
CA GLU A 364 10.59 -15.97 -6.39
C GLU A 364 10.16 -17.45 -6.34
N ASP A 365 11.11 -18.37 -6.24
CA ASP A 365 10.86 -19.81 -6.11
C ASP A 365 10.05 -20.16 -4.84
N LEU A 366 10.40 -19.53 -3.72
CA LEU A 366 9.67 -19.69 -2.46
C LEU A 366 8.23 -19.20 -2.59
N THR A 367 8.01 -18.05 -3.24
CA THR A 367 6.67 -17.50 -3.45
C THR A 367 5.83 -18.41 -4.33
N ALA A 368 6.41 -18.99 -5.39
CA ALA A 368 5.71 -19.96 -6.24
C ALA A 368 5.28 -21.20 -5.45
N ARG A 369 6.15 -21.73 -4.58
CA ARG A 369 5.82 -22.87 -3.70
C ARG A 369 4.72 -22.53 -2.70
N ASN A 370 4.79 -21.36 -2.07
CA ASN A 370 3.78 -20.89 -1.11
C ASN A 370 2.42 -20.70 -1.77
N LEU A 371 2.37 -20.15 -2.99
CA LEU A 371 1.11 -20.03 -3.74
C LEU A 371 0.52 -21.38 -4.11
N GLN A 372 1.36 -22.34 -4.51
CA GLN A 372 0.91 -23.71 -4.78
C GLN A 372 0.35 -24.39 -3.52
N GLU A 373 1.01 -24.21 -2.37
CA GLU A 373 0.55 -24.71 -1.08
C GLU A 373 -0.80 -24.07 -0.69
N GLN A 374 -0.90 -22.74 -0.72
CA GLN A 374 -2.12 -22.02 -0.39
C GLN A 374 -3.28 -22.40 -1.32
N PHE A 375 -2.99 -22.66 -2.60
CA PHE A 375 -3.99 -23.11 -3.57
C PHE A 375 -4.49 -24.52 -3.29
N ALA A 376 -3.60 -25.45 -2.92
CA ALA A 376 -4.01 -26.79 -2.51
C ALA A 376 -4.86 -26.75 -1.23
N GLN A 377 -4.49 -25.91 -0.25
CA GLN A 377 -5.27 -25.67 0.96
C GLN A 377 -6.64 -25.06 0.65
N ALA A 378 -6.70 -24.04 -0.21
CA ALA A 378 -7.95 -23.39 -0.60
C ALA A 378 -8.90 -24.34 -1.35
N GLN A 379 -8.37 -25.24 -2.20
CA GLN A 379 -9.18 -26.28 -2.83
C GLN A 379 -9.76 -27.26 -1.80
N ALA A 380 -8.96 -27.71 -0.83
CA ALA A 380 -9.43 -28.60 0.22
C ALA A 380 -10.50 -27.92 1.09
N GLU A 381 -10.29 -26.65 1.44
CA GLU A 381 -11.23 -25.81 2.19
C GLU A 381 -12.55 -25.60 1.43
N LEU A 382 -12.49 -25.37 0.12
CA LEU A 382 -13.68 -25.24 -0.72
C LEU A 382 -14.49 -26.53 -0.76
N ARG A 383 -13.85 -27.68 -1.04
CA ARG A 383 -14.53 -29.00 -1.07
C ARG A 383 -15.18 -29.34 0.28
N ALA A 384 -14.48 -29.06 1.38
CA ALA A 384 -15.02 -29.26 2.72
C ALA A 384 -16.22 -28.34 2.98
N SER A 385 -16.11 -27.05 2.65
CA SER A 385 -17.19 -26.08 2.82
C SER A 385 -18.42 -26.43 1.99
N GLU A 386 -18.24 -26.91 0.76
CA GLU A 386 -19.33 -27.37 -0.10
C GLU A 386 -20.05 -28.59 0.52
N THR A 387 -19.30 -29.56 1.03
CA THR A 387 -19.85 -30.76 1.68
C THR A 387 -20.64 -30.38 2.94
N ILE A 388 -20.11 -29.46 3.76
CA ILE A 388 -20.79 -28.96 4.96
C ILE A 388 -22.07 -28.18 4.56
N ALA A 389 -22.02 -27.34 3.54
CA ALA A 389 -23.17 -26.60 3.03
C ALA A 389 -24.26 -27.52 2.43
N GLN A 390 -23.91 -28.70 1.93
CA GLN A 390 -24.87 -29.71 1.47
C GLN A 390 -25.55 -30.45 2.64
N ASN A 391 -24.85 -30.68 3.76
CA ASN A 391 -25.36 -31.45 4.90
C ASN A 391 -26.16 -30.61 5.91
N THR A 392 -25.80 -29.34 6.07
CA THR A 392 -26.41 -28.44 7.07
C THR A 392 -27.93 -28.18 6.88
N PRO A 393 -28.51 -28.18 5.67
CA PRO A 393 -29.97 -28.12 5.51
C PRO A 393 -30.68 -29.32 6.15
N THR A 394 -30.17 -30.53 5.93
CA THR A 394 -30.72 -31.76 6.55
C THR A 394 -30.56 -31.73 8.07
N GLN A 395 -29.42 -31.23 8.57
CA GLN A 395 -29.21 -31.04 10.01
C GLN A 395 -30.24 -30.06 10.61
N LEU A 396 -30.51 -28.95 9.94
CA LEU A 396 -31.50 -27.95 10.37
C LEU A 396 -32.92 -28.52 10.36
N GLU A 397 -33.32 -29.21 9.29
CA GLU A 397 -34.63 -29.85 9.19
C GLU A 397 -34.84 -30.92 10.28
N ALA A 398 -33.83 -31.75 10.52
CA ALA A 398 -33.86 -32.76 11.58
C ALA A 398 -33.93 -32.12 12.98
N ALA A 399 -33.16 -31.07 13.23
CA ALA A 399 -33.18 -30.33 14.49
C ALA A 399 -34.52 -29.64 14.74
N GLN A 400 -35.13 -29.06 13.70
CA GLN A 400 -36.47 -28.47 13.77
C GLN A 400 -37.53 -29.52 14.08
N THR A 401 -37.44 -30.70 13.46
CA THR A 401 -38.34 -31.83 13.71
C THR A 401 -38.20 -32.32 15.16
N ALA A 402 -36.97 -32.46 15.65
CA ALA A 402 -36.69 -32.86 17.03
C ALA A 402 -37.28 -31.86 18.04
N LEU A 403 -37.13 -30.56 17.79
CA LEU A 403 -37.72 -29.51 18.63
C LEU A 403 -39.25 -29.57 18.63
N ASN A 404 -39.88 -29.73 17.47
CA ASN A 404 -41.33 -29.84 17.35
C ASN A 404 -41.86 -31.05 18.15
N GLN A 405 -41.20 -32.20 18.04
CA GLN A 405 -41.57 -33.42 18.77
C GLN A 405 -41.35 -33.28 20.28
N ALA A 406 -40.20 -32.76 20.72
CA ALA A 406 -39.92 -32.52 22.13
C ALA A 406 -40.96 -31.57 22.75
N THR A 407 -41.29 -30.49 22.03
CA THR A 407 -42.32 -29.53 22.46
C THR A 407 -43.70 -30.18 22.57
N ALA A 408 -44.10 -31.01 21.59
CA ALA A 408 -45.38 -31.71 21.63
C ALA A 408 -45.45 -32.71 22.79
N ARG A 409 -44.39 -33.50 23.01
CA ARG A 409 -44.32 -34.47 24.12
C ARG A 409 -44.32 -33.77 25.47
N TYR A 410 -43.65 -32.62 25.59
CA TYR A 410 -43.66 -31.82 26.82
C TYR A 410 -45.06 -31.27 27.09
N LYS A 411 -45.74 -30.71 26.08
CA LYS A 411 -47.14 -30.27 26.23
C LYS A 411 -48.07 -31.42 26.65
N ALA A 412 -47.79 -32.65 26.22
CA ALA A 412 -48.57 -33.83 26.54
C ALA A 412 -48.22 -34.52 27.88
N GLY A 413 -47.29 -34.01 28.69
CA GLY A 413 -46.93 -34.67 29.96
C GLY A 413 -45.79 -35.69 29.88
N LEU A 414 -45.28 -36.00 28.68
CA LEU A 414 -44.52 -37.23 28.42
C LEU A 414 -43.00 -37.10 28.62
N VAL A 415 -42.47 -35.88 28.71
CA VAL A 415 -41.03 -35.60 28.86
C VAL A 415 -40.82 -34.37 29.77
N PRO A 416 -39.63 -34.22 30.40
CA PRO A 416 -39.26 -33.01 31.12
C PRO A 416 -38.95 -31.84 30.18
N VAL A 417 -38.89 -30.62 30.73
CA VAL A 417 -38.54 -29.41 29.96
C VAL A 417 -37.11 -29.46 29.39
N ASP A 418 -36.23 -30.25 30.00
CA ASP A 418 -34.84 -30.42 29.57
C ASP A 418 -34.73 -30.98 28.15
N ASP A 419 -35.66 -31.84 27.71
CA ASP A 419 -35.70 -32.38 26.35
C ASP A 419 -36.01 -31.27 25.33
N VAL A 420 -36.96 -30.37 25.65
CA VAL A 420 -37.28 -29.19 24.84
C VAL A 420 -36.07 -28.26 24.79
N ALA A 421 -35.41 -28.06 25.93
CA ALA A 421 -34.26 -27.20 26.04
C ALA A 421 -33.08 -27.68 25.19
N GLN A 422 -32.80 -28.99 25.23
CA GLN A 422 -31.76 -29.60 24.41
C GLN A 422 -32.08 -29.50 22.91
N ALA A 423 -33.33 -29.79 22.52
CA ALA A 423 -33.75 -29.69 21.13
C ALA A 423 -33.72 -28.25 20.60
N GLN A 424 -34.07 -27.26 21.43
CA GLN A 424 -34.01 -25.84 21.07
C GLN A 424 -32.56 -25.39 20.83
N ARG A 425 -31.62 -25.78 21.70
CA ARG A 425 -30.19 -25.48 21.49
C ARG A 425 -29.67 -26.09 20.19
N LEU A 426 -30.05 -27.34 19.91
CA LEU A 426 -29.68 -28.02 18.67
C LEU A 426 -30.23 -27.31 17.42
N GLN A 427 -31.49 -26.87 17.45
CA GLN A 427 -32.12 -26.13 16.35
C GLN A 427 -31.44 -24.78 16.10
N VAL A 428 -31.17 -24.01 17.16
CA VAL A 428 -30.47 -22.71 17.04
C VAL A 428 -29.06 -22.90 16.49
N GLN A 429 -28.33 -23.91 16.98
CA GLN A 429 -27.00 -24.22 16.45
C GLN A 429 -27.05 -24.60 14.97
N ALA A 430 -27.98 -25.48 14.57
CA ALA A 430 -28.12 -25.90 13.18
C ALA A 430 -28.53 -24.74 12.25
N GLU A 431 -29.32 -23.79 12.75
CA GLU A 431 -29.71 -22.59 12.00
C GLU A 431 -28.49 -21.68 11.74
N ILE A 432 -27.65 -21.47 12.76
CA ILE A 432 -26.38 -20.75 12.64
C ILE A 432 -25.42 -21.48 11.69
N ASP A 433 -25.25 -22.79 11.85
CA ASP A 433 -24.35 -23.61 11.03
C ASP A 433 -24.74 -23.57 9.55
N ASN A 434 -26.03 -23.70 9.23
CA ASN A 434 -26.53 -23.63 7.85
C ASN A 434 -26.31 -22.24 7.22
N ALA A 435 -26.50 -21.17 7.98
CA ALA A 435 -26.26 -19.81 7.49
C ALA A 435 -24.76 -19.54 7.25
N ILE A 436 -23.90 -19.96 8.18
CA ILE A 436 -22.45 -19.76 8.10
C ILE A 436 -21.83 -20.66 7.03
N ALA A 437 -22.28 -21.91 6.88
CA ALA A 437 -21.73 -22.86 5.91
C ALA A 437 -21.80 -22.33 4.48
N ARG A 438 -22.94 -21.72 4.09
CA ARG A 438 -23.10 -21.12 2.76
C ARG A 438 -22.13 -19.95 2.53
N LEU A 439 -21.99 -19.08 3.52
CA LEU A 439 -21.04 -17.95 3.45
C LEU A 439 -19.58 -18.42 3.45
N ASN A 440 -19.28 -19.56 4.07
CA ASN A 440 -17.95 -20.16 4.02
C ASN A 440 -17.60 -20.68 2.62
N VAL A 441 -18.57 -21.20 1.85
CA VAL A 441 -18.34 -21.54 0.43
C VAL A 441 -17.97 -20.28 -0.37
N TRP A 442 -18.67 -19.17 -0.15
CA TRP A 442 -18.32 -17.88 -0.79
C TRP A 442 -16.93 -17.39 -0.40
N ARG A 443 -16.55 -17.49 0.88
CA ARG A 443 -15.19 -17.13 1.34
C ARG A 443 -14.10 -18.02 0.76
N ALA A 444 -14.33 -19.34 0.71
CA ALA A 444 -13.39 -20.26 0.09
C ALA A 444 -13.24 -20.00 -1.42
N PHE A 445 -14.34 -19.68 -2.10
CA PHE A 445 -14.32 -19.28 -3.51
C PHE A 445 -13.58 -17.96 -3.73
N LEU A 446 -13.80 -16.95 -2.88
CA LEU A 446 -13.05 -15.69 -2.88
C LEU A 446 -11.53 -15.94 -2.75
N LYS A 447 -11.12 -16.76 -1.78
CA LYS A 447 -9.71 -17.14 -1.56
C LYS A 447 -9.11 -17.83 -2.78
N LEU A 448 -9.86 -18.70 -3.44
CA LEU A 448 -9.41 -19.36 -4.67
C LEU A 448 -9.14 -18.34 -5.80
N GLN A 449 -10.03 -17.37 -5.99
CA GLN A 449 -9.89 -16.32 -7.00
C GLN A 449 -8.74 -15.35 -6.69
N TYR A 450 -8.56 -14.99 -5.41
CA TYR A 450 -7.41 -14.22 -4.95
C TYR A 450 -6.08 -14.89 -5.32
N LEU A 451 -5.97 -16.20 -5.07
CA LEU A 451 -4.75 -16.96 -5.40
C LEU A 451 -4.50 -17.04 -6.92
N ARG A 452 -5.56 -17.04 -7.73
CA ARG A 452 -5.47 -16.95 -9.20
C ARG A 452 -5.11 -15.57 -9.72
N GLY A 453 -5.25 -14.53 -8.89
CA GLY A 453 -4.92 -13.16 -9.27
C GLY A 453 -6.05 -12.38 -9.92
N ASP A 454 -7.28 -12.93 -10.00
CA ASP A 454 -8.42 -12.29 -10.65
C ASP A 454 -9.70 -12.49 -9.83
N LEU A 455 -10.28 -11.40 -9.32
CA LEU A 455 -11.53 -11.40 -8.56
C LEU A 455 -12.79 -11.26 -9.42
N GLN A 456 -12.67 -10.96 -10.71
CA GLN A 456 -13.82 -10.76 -11.59
C GLN A 456 -14.78 -11.97 -11.64
N PRO A 457 -14.31 -13.23 -11.66
CA PRO A 457 -15.20 -14.39 -11.58
C PRO A 457 -16.02 -14.42 -10.29
N PHE A 458 -15.41 -14.06 -9.15
CA PHE A 458 -16.09 -13.97 -7.86
C PHE A 458 -17.15 -12.87 -7.86
N LEU A 459 -16.79 -11.66 -8.29
CA LEU A 459 -17.70 -10.51 -8.31
C LEU A 459 -18.89 -10.74 -9.24
N LYS A 460 -18.66 -11.34 -10.42
CA LYS A 460 -19.72 -11.71 -11.37
C LYS A 460 -20.68 -12.73 -10.77
N GLU A 461 -20.16 -13.76 -10.11
CA GLU A 461 -21.00 -14.79 -9.50
C GLU A 461 -21.77 -14.25 -8.31
N ALA A 462 -21.19 -13.37 -7.50
CA ALA A 462 -21.86 -12.73 -6.36
C ALA A 462 -22.99 -11.76 -6.79
N ASN A 463 -22.84 -11.09 -7.95
CA ASN A 463 -23.80 -10.07 -8.44
C ASN A 463 -24.91 -10.58 -9.36
N ARG A 464 -24.76 -11.76 -9.96
CA ARG A 464 -25.81 -12.42 -10.77
C ARG A 464 -27.07 -12.65 -9.94
#